data_AF-A0A0M1P416-F1
#
_entry.id   AF-A0A0M1P416-F1
#
_cell.length_a   1.000
_cell.length_b   1.000
_cell.length_c   1.000
_cell.angle_alpha   90.00
_cell.angle_beta   90.00
_cell.angle_gamma   90.00
#
_symmetry.space_group_name_H-M   'P 1'
#
loop_
_entity.id
_entity.type
_entity.pdbx_description
1 polymer ?
#
loop_
_entity_poly.entity_id
_entity_poly.type
_entity_poly.pdbx_seq_one_letter_code
_entity_poly.pdbx_strand_id
1 'polypeptide(L)'
;MANKDRDVKLTLEALIAKKADKEAARNRSEDMYIESLDGSITVTAPNRSIFYKAVDMAEDTLESQVYSNMFLVYNAVSLFRNQELLEAYEVVDNVEIVDRLLTVAEIKEVANKVMVLGGFSKPEEVQEEIKN
;
A
#
# COMPACT_ATOMS: atom_id res chain seq x y z
N MET A 1 11.93 6.05 33.95
CA MET A 1 12.94 6.63 33.03
C MET A 1 12.43 6.34 31.62
N ALA A 2 12.18 7.27 30.69
CA ALA A 2 12.59 8.66 30.54
C ALA A 2 11.41 9.51 30.03
N ASN A 3 11.27 10.71 30.59
CA ASN A 3 10.44 11.77 30.04
C ASN A 3 11.18 12.32 28.81
N LYS A 4 10.73 12.00 27.59
CA LYS A 4 11.26 12.65 26.38
C LYS A 4 10.60 14.01 26.28
N ASP A 5 11.36 15.08 26.53
CA ASP A 5 11.01 16.41 26.02
C ASP A 5 10.67 16.28 24.52
N ARG A 6 9.39 16.49 24.19
CA ARG A 6 8.84 16.28 22.85
C ARG A 6 9.03 17.49 21.92
N ASP A 7 9.89 18.43 22.30
CA ASP A 7 10.11 19.67 21.54
C ASP A 7 11.61 19.92 21.26
N VAL A 8 12.31 18.87 20.83
CA VAL A 8 13.69 19.00 20.36
C VAL A 8 13.67 19.53 18.93
N LYS A 9 14.07 20.79 18.75
CA LYS A 9 14.28 21.37 17.42
C LYS A 9 15.37 20.59 16.67
N LEU A 10 15.03 20.07 15.49
CA LEU A 10 15.95 19.30 14.65
C LEU A 10 17.08 20.20 14.12
N THR A 11 18.32 19.69 14.14
CA THR A 11 19.48 20.31 13.49
C THR A 11 19.73 19.72 12.11
N LEU A 12 20.56 20.39 11.30
CA LEU A 12 20.95 19.90 9.98
C LEU A 12 21.66 18.54 10.07
N GLU A 13 22.57 18.38 11.03
CA GLU A 13 23.32 17.14 11.26
C GLU A 13 22.37 16.00 11.63
N ALA A 14 21.35 16.28 12.45
CA ALA A 14 20.34 15.29 12.82
C ALA A 14 19.51 14.84 11.61
N LEU A 15 19.19 15.74 10.68
CA LEU A 15 18.48 15.39 9.44
C LEU A 15 19.35 14.56 8.49
N ILE A 16 20.63 14.92 8.34
CA ILE A 16 21.58 14.17 7.50
C ILE A 16 21.82 12.76 8.06
N ALA A 17 21.94 12.63 9.39
CA ALA A 17 22.09 11.34 10.05
C ALA A 17 20.90 10.38 9.79
N LYS A 18 19.72 10.92 9.44
CA LYS A 18 18.53 10.13 9.09
C LYS A 18 18.46 9.69 7.62
N LYS A 19 19.43 10.05 6.78
CA LYS A 19 19.40 9.72 5.34
C LYS A 19 19.18 8.22 5.10
N ALA A 20 20.00 7.36 5.72
CA ALA A 20 19.90 5.90 5.55
C ALA A 20 18.54 5.35 6.01
N ASP A 21 18.06 5.79 7.17
CA ASP A 21 16.73 5.40 7.69
C ASP A 21 15.61 5.79 6.70
N LYS A 22 15.70 6.98 6.10
CA LYS A 22 14.72 7.48 5.13
C LYS A 22 14.80 6.76 3.79
N GLU A 23 15.97 6.32 3.37
CA GLU A 23 16.14 5.51 2.16
C GLU A 23 15.61 4.08 2.38
N ALA A 24 15.91 3.47 3.52
CA ALA A 24 15.38 2.16 3.88
C ALA A 24 13.85 2.15 3.98
N ALA A 25 13.27 3.20 4.59
CA ALA A 25 11.81 3.32 4.73
C ALA A 25 11.08 3.38 3.37
N ARG A 26 11.72 3.87 2.30
CA ARG A 26 11.12 3.93 0.95
C ARG A 26 10.96 2.57 0.30
N ASN A 27 11.72 1.57 0.75
CA ASN A 27 11.74 0.22 0.20
C ASN A 27 11.19 -0.81 1.20
N ARG A 28 10.42 -0.35 2.20
CA ARG A 28 9.85 -1.24 3.21
C ARG A 28 8.84 -2.18 2.57
N SER A 29 8.92 -3.45 2.94
CA SER A 29 7.94 -4.48 2.60
C SER A 29 7.52 -5.23 3.86
N GLU A 30 6.30 -5.75 3.86
CA GLU A 30 5.75 -6.56 4.94
C GLU A 30 4.88 -7.68 4.37
N ASP A 31 4.89 -8.83 5.03
CA ASP A 31 3.98 -9.92 4.72
C ASP A 31 2.62 -9.69 5.38
N MET A 32 1.56 -9.97 4.63
CA MET A 32 0.17 -9.84 5.07
C MET A 32 -0.56 -11.13 4.74
N TYR A 33 -1.21 -11.74 5.75
CA TYR A 33 -2.06 -12.91 5.55
C TYR A 33 -3.40 -12.47 4.96
N ILE A 34 -3.88 -13.22 3.97
CA ILE A 34 -5.14 -13.00 3.26
C ILE A 34 -5.99 -14.24 3.46
N GLU A 35 -7.15 -14.07 4.09
CA GLU A 35 -8.02 -15.17 4.50
C GLU A 35 -8.58 -15.93 3.29
N SER A 36 -9.04 -15.23 2.25
CA SER A 36 -9.58 -15.89 1.04
C SER A 36 -8.57 -16.74 0.28
N LEU A 37 -7.28 -16.45 0.42
CA LEU A 37 -6.19 -17.18 -0.24
C LEU A 37 -5.55 -18.24 0.67
N ASP A 38 -5.92 -18.30 1.95
CA ASP A 38 -5.27 -19.09 2.99
C ASP A 38 -3.73 -18.97 2.95
N GLY A 39 -3.24 -17.75 2.77
CA GLY A 39 -1.84 -17.52 2.45
C GLY A 39 -1.38 -16.09 2.69
N SER A 40 -0.06 -15.91 2.72
CA SER A 40 0.54 -14.58 2.88
C SER A 40 1.07 -14.03 1.56
N ILE A 41 0.84 -12.73 1.34
CA ILE A 41 1.43 -11.96 0.25
C ILE A 41 2.43 -10.95 0.80
N THR A 42 3.50 -10.67 0.06
CA THR A 42 4.42 -9.60 0.40
C THR A 42 3.98 -8.29 -0.25
N VAL A 43 3.67 -7.31 0.59
CA VAL A 43 3.24 -5.96 0.20
C VAL A 43 4.42 -5.01 0.35
N THR A 44 4.70 -4.21 -0.68
CA THR A 44 5.80 -3.24 -0.67
C THR A 44 5.27 -1.81 -0.75
N ALA A 45 5.97 -0.86 -0.12
CA ALA A 45 5.70 0.56 -0.29
C ALA A 45 5.72 0.93 -1.79
N PRO A 46 4.68 1.59 -2.30
CA PRO A 46 4.62 1.91 -3.72
C PRO A 46 5.52 3.09 -4.03
N ASN A 47 5.94 3.22 -5.29
CA ASN A 47 6.56 4.46 -5.73
C ASN A 47 5.54 5.60 -5.65
N ARG A 48 5.99 6.81 -5.30
CA ARG A 48 5.15 8.02 -5.26
C ARG A 48 4.40 8.27 -6.56
N SER A 49 5.02 7.99 -7.71
CA SER A 49 4.37 8.17 -9.01
C SER A 49 3.18 7.22 -9.21
N ILE A 50 3.23 6.00 -8.65
CA ILE A 50 2.12 5.06 -8.66
C ILE A 50 1.01 5.56 -7.75
N PHE A 51 1.35 6.03 -6.56
CA PHE A 51 0.36 6.61 -5.64
C PHE A 51 -0.36 7.82 -6.25
N TYR A 52 0.38 8.76 -6.85
CA TYR A 52 -0.24 9.94 -7.48
C TYR A 52 -1.20 9.54 -8.60
N LYS A 53 -0.81 8.59 -9.45
CA LYS A 53 -1.70 8.05 -10.49
C LYS A 53 -2.95 7.41 -9.90
N ALA A 54 -2.82 6.65 -8.82
CA ALA A 54 -3.98 6.05 -8.15
C ALA A 54 -4.93 7.13 -7.61
N VAL A 55 -4.40 8.19 -6.98
CA VAL A 55 -5.21 9.32 -6.51
C VAL A 55 -5.90 10.02 -7.67
N ASP A 56 -5.20 10.24 -8.78
CA ASP A 56 -5.78 10.85 -9.98
C ASP A 56 -6.88 9.97 -10.62
N MET A 57 -6.78 8.64 -10.45
CA MET A 57 -7.80 7.66 -10.90
C MET A 57 -9.03 7.60 -9.98
N ALA A 58 -8.90 8.01 -8.71
CA ALA A 58 -9.98 7.97 -7.73
C ALA A 58 -10.93 9.16 -7.94
N GLU A 59 -11.77 9.07 -8.98
CA GLU A 59 -12.87 10.02 -9.22
C GLU A 59 -14.01 9.86 -8.19
N ASP A 60 -15.08 10.65 -8.35
CA ASP A 60 -16.23 10.69 -7.41
C ASP A 60 -17.15 9.44 -7.47
N THR A 61 -16.76 8.39 -8.20
CA THR A 61 -17.55 7.16 -8.32
C THR A 61 -16.95 6.02 -7.51
N LEU A 62 -17.80 5.15 -6.95
CA LEU A 62 -17.36 3.96 -6.21
C LEU A 62 -16.50 3.03 -7.07
N GLU A 63 -16.86 2.86 -8.35
CA GLU A 63 -16.10 2.04 -9.30
C GLU A 63 -14.67 2.56 -9.47
N SER A 64 -14.51 3.87 -9.70
CA SER A 64 -13.19 4.49 -9.84
C SER A 64 -12.34 4.40 -8.56
N GLN A 65 -12.96 4.48 -7.38
CA GLN A 65 -12.27 4.31 -6.10
C GLN A 65 -11.79 2.87 -5.89
N VAL A 66 -12.63 1.89 -6.23
CA VAL A 66 -12.23 0.47 -6.15
C VAL A 66 -11.11 0.17 -7.14
N TYR A 67 -11.22 0.65 -8.38
CA TYR A 67 -10.18 0.45 -9.39
C TYR A 67 -8.85 1.12 -8.98
N SER A 68 -8.89 2.32 -8.40
CA SER A 68 -7.72 2.99 -7.85
C SER A 68 -7.02 2.13 -6.77
N ASN A 69 -7.79 1.53 -5.87
CA ASN A 69 -7.24 0.59 -4.87
C ASN A 69 -6.64 -0.65 -5.54
N MET A 70 -7.31 -1.24 -6.52
CA MET A 70 -6.78 -2.37 -7.29
C MET A 70 -5.45 -2.01 -7.96
N PHE A 71 -5.35 -0.83 -8.56
CA PHE A 71 -4.13 -0.34 -9.19
C PHE A 71 -2.97 -0.21 -8.18
N LEU A 72 -3.23 0.29 -6.97
CA LEU A 72 -2.24 0.33 -5.89
C LEU A 72 -1.76 -1.07 -5.51
N VAL A 73 -2.70 -1.99 -5.26
CA VAL A 73 -2.41 -3.37 -4.86
C VAL A 73 -1.59 -4.09 -5.92
N TYR A 74 -2.00 -4.02 -7.19
CA TYR A 74 -1.31 -4.63 -8.32
C TYR A 74 0.17 -4.19 -8.41
N ASN A 75 0.45 -2.91 -8.16
CA ASN A 75 1.82 -2.39 -8.21
C ASN A 75 2.63 -2.67 -6.93
N ALA A 76 1.97 -2.87 -5.79
CA ALA A 76 2.63 -3.13 -4.51
C ALA A 76 2.91 -4.62 -4.25
N VAL A 77 2.21 -5.52 -4.92
CA VAL A 77 2.32 -6.99 -4.75
C VAL A 77 2.90 -7.60 -6.02
N SER A 78 4.21 -7.87 -6.02
CA SER A 78 4.91 -8.35 -7.22
C SER A 78 4.40 -9.69 -7.75
N LEU A 79 3.86 -10.54 -6.87
CA LEU A 79 3.29 -11.83 -7.26
C LEU A 79 2.10 -11.68 -8.22
N PHE A 80 1.28 -10.64 -8.04
CA PHE A 80 0.09 -10.40 -8.88
C PHE A 80 0.46 -9.94 -10.29
N ARG A 81 1.72 -9.58 -10.52
CA ARG A 81 2.25 -9.21 -11.84
C ARG A 81 2.95 -10.38 -12.55
N ASN A 82 2.84 -11.59 -12.00
CA ASN A 82 3.42 -12.78 -12.59
C ASN A 82 2.65 -13.15 -13.88
N GLN A 83 3.38 -13.34 -14.98
CA GLN A 83 2.78 -13.59 -16.29
C GLN A 83 1.99 -14.91 -16.36
N GLU A 84 2.47 -15.97 -15.72
CA GLU A 84 1.79 -17.27 -15.65
C GLU A 84 0.44 -17.14 -14.92
N LEU A 85 0.41 -16.34 -13.85
CA LEU A 85 -0.82 -16.05 -13.11
C LEU A 85 -1.82 -15.26 -13.98
N LEU A 86 -1.37 -14.21 -14.65
CA LEU A 86 -2.22 -13.37 -15.50
C LEU A 86 -2.82 -14.18 -16.67
N GLU A 87 -1.99 -15.03 -17.30
CA GLU A 87 -2.43 -15.92 -18.39
C GLU A 87 -3.42 -16.98 -17.90
N ALA A 88 -3.19 -17.57 -16.72
CA ALA A 88 -4.09 -18.58 -16.16
C ALA A 88 -5.49 -18.03 -15.84
N TYR A 89 -5.61 -16.73 -15.55
CA TYR A 89 -6.88 -16.06 -15.27
C TYR A 89 -7.46 -15.33 -16.49
N GLU A 90 -6.79 -15.36 -17.64
CA GLU A 90 -7.23 -14.75 -18.90
C GLU A 90 -7.65 -13.27 -18.78
N VAL A 91 -6.96 -12.50 -17.92
CA VAL A 91 -7.28 -11.08 -17.71
C VAL A 91 -6.87 -10.22 -18.90
N VAL A 92 -7.73 -9.28 -19.28
CA VAL A 92 -7.47 -8.36 -20.41
C VAL A 92 -6.73 -7.11 -19.92
N ASP A 93 -7.15 -6.59 -18.77
CA ASP A 93 -6.41 -5.60 -18.01
C ASP A 93 -5.74 -6.30 -16.83
N ASN A 94 -4.40 -6.22 -16.75
CA ASN A 94 -3.64 -6.87 -15.69
C ASN A 94 -4.09 -6.42 -14.29
N VAL A 95 -4.65 -5.23 -14.12
CA VAL A 95 -5.16 -4.76 -12.81
C VAL A 95 -6.36 -5.59 -12.34
N GLU A 96 -7.16 -6.14 -13.26
CA GLU A 96 -8.33 -6.98 -12.95
C GLU A 96 -7.96 -8.24 -12.17
N ILE A 97 -6.71 -8.71 -12.25
CA ILE A 97 -6.25 -9.87 -11.47
C ILE A 97 -6.50 -9.68 -9.97
N VAL A 98 -6.49 -8.43 -9.49
CA VAL A 98 -6.72 -8.11 -8.08
C VAL A 98 -8.15 -8.45 -7.68
N ASP A 99 -9.14 -8.12 -8.52
CA ASP A 99 -10.56 -8.46 -8.28
C ASP A 99 -10.85 -9.95 -8.49
N ARG A 100 -10.04 -10.64 -9.30
CA ARG A 100 -10.13 -12.11 -9.44
C ARG A 100 -9.63 -12.87 -8.21
N LEU A 101 -8.68 -12.29 -7.47
CA LEU A 101 -8.02 -12.94 -6.35
C LEU A 101 -8.57 -12.53 -4.99
N LEU A 102 -9.01 -11.28 -4.86
CA LEU A 102 -9.36 -10.67 -3.58
C LEU A 102 -10.80 -10.16 -3.60
N THR A 103 -11.44 -10.22 -2.44
CA THR A 103 -12.71 -9.52 -2.23
C THR A 103 -12.52 -8.01 -2.15
N VAL A 104 -13.56 -7.23 -2.39
CA VAL A 104 -13.53 -5.75 -2.27
C VAL A 104 -13.02 -5.29 -0.90
N ALA A 105 -13.35 -6.01 0.18
CA ALA A 105 -12.87 -5.71 1.51
C ALA A 105 -11.36 -5.91 1.66
N GLU A 106 -10.84 -7.05 1.18
CA GLU A 106 -9.40 -7.34 1.18
C GLU A 106 -8.63 -6.36 0.28
N ILE A 107 -9.20 -5.98 -0.87
CA ILE A 107 -8.61 -4.96 -1.75
C ILE A 107 -8.41 -3.65 -0.98
N LYS A 108 -9.46 -3.18 -0.28
CA LYS A 108 -9.37 -1.97 0.54
C LYS A 108 -8.34 -2.12 1.66
N GLU A 109 -8.32 -3.26 2.35
CA GLU A 109 -7.38 -3.52 3.45
C GLU A 109 -5.93 -3.51 2.98
N VAL A 110 -5.62 -4.21 1.88
CA VAL A 110 -4.28 -4.23 1.29
C VAL A 110 -3.90 -2.84 0.78
N ALA A 111 -4.78 -2.12 0.09
CA ALA A 111 -4.52 -0.76 -0.36
C ALA A 111 -4.19 0.18 0.82
N ASN A 112 -4.93 0.08 1.92
CA ASN A 112 -4.65 0.83 3.15
C ASN A 112 -3.27 0.48 3.73
N LYS A 113 -2.92 -0.80 3.76
CA LYS A 113 -1.59 -1.25 4.19
C LYS A 113 -0.47 -0.67 3.31
N VAL A 114 -0.67 -0.67 2.00
CA VAL A 114 0.23 -0.07 1.00
C VAL A 114 0.44 1.42 1.27
N MET A 115 -0.65 2.17 1.54
CA MET A 115 -0.58 3.60 1.85
C MET A 115 0.17 3.88 3.15
N VAL A 116 -0.05 3.08 4.19
CA VAL A 116 0.68 3.19 5.48
C VAL A 116 2.16 2.89 5.29
N LEU A 117 2.52 1.85 4.53
CA LEU A 117 3.92 1.53 4.22
C LEU A 117 4.61 2.64 3.43
N GLY A 118 3.90 3.25 2.48
CA GLY A 118 4.39 4.39 1.70
C GLY A 118 4.45 5.70 2.47
N GLY A 119 3.86 5.77 3.67
CA GLY A 119 3.76 6.98 4.48
C GLY A 119 2.76 8.01 3.94
N PHE A 120 1.78 7.57 3.15
CA PHE A 120 0.69 8.41 2.62
C PHE A 120 -0.49 8.53 3.58
N SER A 121 -0.64 7.56 4.49
CA SER A 121 -1.66 7.56 5.54
C SER A 121 -1.04 7.18 6.88
N LYS A 122 -1.63 7.63 8.00
CA LYS A 122 -1.21 7.16 9.33
C LYS A 122 -1.95 5.87 9.71
N PRO A 123 -1.32 4.96 10.49
CA PRO A 123 -2.00 3.76 10.96
C PRO A 123 -3.29 4.04 11.74
N GLU A 124 -3.33 5.13 12.51
CA GLU A 124 -4.48 5.48 13.35
C GLU A 124 -5.69 5.90 12.49
N GLU A 125 -5.46 6.66 11.41
CA GLU A 125 -6.49 7.13 10.48
C GLU A 125 -7.19 5.94 9.78
N VAL A 126 -6.40 4.95 9.35
CA VAL A 126 -6.93 3.72 8.73
C VAL A 126 -7.80 2.92 9.69
N GLN A 127 -7.43 2.85 10.98
CA GLN A 127 -8.20 2.09 11.98
C GLN A 127 -9.55 2.73 12.30
N GLU A 128 -9.69 4.04 12.15
CA GLU A 128 -10.96 4.75 12.35
C GLU A 128 -11.91 4.51 11.17
N GLU A 129 -11.41 4.46 9.94
CA GLU A 129 -12.21 4.20 8.73
C GLU A 129 -12.73 2.76 8.64
N ILE A 130 -12.07 1.79 9.28
CA ILE A 130 -12.53 0.38 9.30
C ILE A 130 -13.63 0.16 10.34
N LYS A 131 -13.74 1.04 11.34
CA LYS A 131 -14.73 0.94 12.43
C LYS A 131 -16.07 1.61 12.12
N ASN A 132 -16.14 2.42 11.06
CA ASN A 132 -17.33 3.16 10.62
C ASN A 132 -17.97 2.50 9.40
#